data_AF-A0A7K9GK96-F1
#
_entry.id   AF-A0A7K9GK96-F1
#
_cell.length_a   1.000
_cell.length_b   1.000
_cell.length_c   1.000
_cell.angle_alpha   90.00
_cell.angle_beta   90.00
_cell.angle_gamma   90.00
#
_symmetry.space_group_name_H-M   'P 1'
#
loop_
_entity.id
_entity.type
_entity.pdbx_description
1 polymer ?
#
loop_
_entity_poly.entity_id
_entity_poly.type
_entity_poly.pdbx_seq_one_letter_code
_entity_poly.pdbx_strand_id
1 'polypeptide(L)'
;RVGNLPFLLLLCAALSCAFPANTRQTKEEGMQLIQKYLENYYGFKKDGEPFVWKSNNAMTQKLKEMQEFFGLEVTGKLDSGTLDLVQKRRCGFPDVAGFSTFAGEPKWTKHVLTYRIVNYTPDLRPAEVKAAIRKALRVWSSVSPLRFIQKDRGDADIMISFAARGHNDFIPFDGPGGSLAHAYAPGKDFGGDAHFDEDETWTKSTEGTNLFYVAAHEFGHSLGLSHSKDPNALMYPVYRKFDPSVLLLHQDDITGIQYLYGSSPNTNNNQTESTEVKDPTESKDPALPNSCSSNLTFDAVTTFRGELMFFKDKHIWRKHPAVRTADLELISSFWPRLPPGVDAAYEIPEKDEMVIFKGNEFWVVRGDTILPGYPQKLYTLGFSKDISKIDAAFHNGIEGKTYYFTADKFWSYDERSQSVDRKSSLIRDAFPGINGKIDAVFQHENFLYFFSGRKQLEFDLNKKSVTRLLKTNSWFPC
;
A
#
# COMPACT_ATOMS: atom_id res chain seq x y z
N ARG A 1 -26.70 57.68 -52.60
CA ARG A 1 -27.68 57.55 -51.48
C ARG A 1 -27.76 56.07 -51.15
N VAL A 2 -26.75 55.54 -50.43
CA VAL A 2 -26.64 55.52 -48.96
C VAL A 2 -27.83 54.79 -48.34
N GLY A 3 -27.58 53.54 -47.96
CA GLY A 3 -28.47 52.71 -47.17
C GLY A 3 -27.96 51.29 -47.18
N ASN A 4 -27.55 50.80 -46.01
CA ASN A 4 -27.21 49.40 -45.70
C ASN A 4 -25.72 48.98 -45.74
N LEU A 5 -24.78 49.90 -45.53
CA LEU A 5 -23.43 49.56 -45.03
C LEU A 5 -23.26 49.54 -43.48
N PRO A 6 -24.15 50.12 -42.63
CA PRO A 6 -23.92 50.06 -41.18
C PRO A 6 -24.37 48.73 -40.54
N PHE A 7 -25.13 47.90 -41.27
CA PHE A 7 -25.67 46.65 -40.69
C PHE A 7 -24.69 45.48 -40.74
N LEU A 8 -23.74 45.47 -41.69
CA LEU A 8 -22.74 44.40 -41.79
C LEU A 8 -21.57 44.57 -40.79
N LEU A 9 -21.27 45.80 -40.37
CA LEU A 9 -20.24 46.09 -39.35
C LEU A 9 -20.71 45.82 -37.92
N LEU A 10 -22.03 45.87 -37.67
CA LEU A 10 -22.63 45.51 -36.37
C LEU A 10 -22.68 44.00 -36.14
N LEU A 11 -22.70 43.17 -37.20
CA LEU A 11 -22.60 41.71 -37.04
C LEU A 11 -21.18 41.22 -36.73
N CYS A 12 -20.13 41.93 -37.18
CA CYS A 12 -18.74 41.59 -36.82
C CYS A 12 -18.33 42.09 -35.43
N ALA A 13 -18.98 43.12 -34.89
CA ALA A 13 -18.74 43.60 -33.53
C ALA A 13 -19.46 42.74 -32.45
N ALA A 14 -20.57 42.07 -32.80
CA ALA A 14 -21.29 41.19 -31.87
C ALA A 14 -20.69 39.77 -31.76
N LEU A 15 -19.79 39.37 -32.67
CA LEU A 15 -19.06 38.09 -32.60
C LEU A 15 -17.62 38.23 -32.08
N SER A 16 -17.20 39.44 -31.67
CA SER A 16 -15.83 39.69 -31.20
C SER A 16 -15.71 39.95 -29.69
N CYS A 17 -16.82 39.91 -28.93
CA CYS A 17 -16.82 40.15 -27.49
C CYS A 17 -17.58 39.08 -26.71
N ALA A 18 -17.22 37.80 -26.88
CA ALA A 18 -17.55 36.74 -25.92
C ALA A 18 -16.71 35.48 -26.18
N PHE A 19 -15.39 35.61 -26.33
CA PHE A 19 -14.55 34.49 -25.89
C PHE A 19 -14.31 34.69 -24.40
N PRO A 20 -14.72 33.76 -23.53
CA PRO A 20 -14.47 33.89 -22.11
C PRO A 20 -12.98 33.68 -21.87
N ALA A 21 -12.22 34.79 -21.90
CA ALA A 21 -10.83 34.83 -21.48
C ALA A 21 -10.66 34.25 -20.06
N ASN A 22 -11.71 34.41 -19.22
CA ASN A 22 -11.78 33.90 -17.85
C ASN A 22 -11.74 32.36 -17.75
N THR A 23 -12.36 31.62 -18.68
CA THR A 23 -12.32 30.12 -18.65
C THR A 23 -10.98 29.55 -19.06
N ARG A 24 -10.21 30.26 -19.90
CA ARG A 24 -8.88 29.79 -20.33
C ARG A 24 -7.86 30.01 -19.23
N GLN A 25 -7.92 31.16 -18.57
CA GLN A 25 -7.08 31.50 -17.42
C GLN A 25 -7.35 30.57 -16.22
N THR A 26 -8.61 30.34 -15.85
CA THR A 26 -8.98 29.39 -14.77
C THR A 26 -8.57 27.95 -15.06
N LYS A 27 -8.60 27.53 -16.33
CA LYS A 27 -8.12 26.20 -16.74
C LYS A 27 -6.60 26.10 -16.65
N GLU A 28 -5.85 27.13 -17.04
CA GLU A 28 -4.40 27.17 -16.91
C GLU A 28 -3.95 27.20 -15.44
N GLU A 29 -4.61 27.99 -14.59
CA GLU A 29 -4.40 28.01 -13.13
C GLU A 29 -4.72 26.66 -12.49
N GLY A 30 -5.84 26.04 -12.86
CA GLY A 30 -6.20 24.70 -12.40
C GLY A 30 -5.19 23.62 -12.81
N MET A 31 -4.65 23.70 -14.02
CA MET A 31 -3.61 22.78 -14.51
C MET A 31 -2.27 22.94 -13.79
N GLN A 32 -1.87 24.18 -13.47
CA GLN A 32 -0.66 24.44 -12.67
C GLN A 32 -0.82 23.93 -11.24
N LEU A 33 -2.00 24.14 -10.65
CA LEU A 33 -2.31 23.68 -9.30
C LEU A 33 -2.24 22.15 -9.19
N ILE A 34 -2.91 21.42 -10.09
CA ILE A 34 -2.86 19.95 -10.07
C ILE A 34 -1.45 19.45 -10.40
N GLN A 35 -0.70 20.11 -11.28
CA GLN A 35 0.68 19.73 -11.53
C GLN A 35 1.52 19.81 -10.25
N LYS A 36 1.49 20.94 -9.54
CA LYS A 36 2.22 21.11 -8.28
C LYS A 36 1.78 20.08 -7.23
N TYR A 37 0.49 19.79 -7.17
CA TYR A 37 -0.05 18.77 -6.27
C TYR A 37 0.52 17.36 -6.57
N LEU A 38 0.55 16.95 -7.83
CA LEU A 38 1.10 15.66 -8.23
C LEU A 38 2.63 15.60 -8.06
N GLU A 39 3.34 16.72 -8.24
CA GLU A 39 4.78 16.83 -7.97
C GLU A 39 5.06 16.60 -6.48
N ASN A 40 4.31 17.27 -5.60
CA ASN A 40 4.52 17.22 -4.16
C ASN A 40 4.10 15.87 -3.55
N TYR A 41 2.96 15.31 -3.96
CA TYR A 41 2.35 14.18 -3.25
C TYR A 41 2.35 12.85 -4.01
N TYR A 42 2.62 12.87 -5.32
CA TYR A 42 2.55 11.70 -6.21
C TYR A 42 3.86 11.42 -6.97
N GLY A 43 4.95 12.11 -6.61
CA GLY A 43 6.26 11.90 -7.20
C GLY A 43 6.33 12.20 -8.70
N PHE A 44 5.45 13.06 -9.20
CA PHE A 44 5.47 13.49 -10.60
C PHE A 44 6.74 14.31 -10.87
N LYS A 45 7.48 13.99 -11.94
CA LYS A 45 8.67 14.72 -12.36
C LYS A 45 8.43 15.33 -13.73
N LYS A 46 8.86 16.59 -13.89
CA LYS A 46 8.76 17.32 -15.15
C LYS A 46 9.91 16.91 -16.07
N ASP A 47 9.61 16.30 -17.21
CA ASP A 47 10.58 16.17 -18.30
C ASP A 47 10.92 17.57 -18.83
N GLY A 48 12.21 17.90 -18.91
CA GLY A 48 12.74 19.25 -19.12
C GLY A 48 12.54 19.89 -20.51
N GLU A 49 11.43 19.63 -21.20
CA GLU A 49 11.13 20.23 -22.51
C GLU A 49 9.87 21.12 -22.46
N PRO A 50 9.93 22.37 -22.96
CA PRO A 50 8.79 23.27 -22.97
C PRO A 50 7.80 22.91 -24.10
N PHE A 51 6.54 22.74 -23.71
CA PHE A 51 5.37 23.01 -24.56
C PHE A 51 5.21 22.17 -25.84
N VAL A 52 5.12 20.84 -25.73
CA VAL A 52 4.40 20.01 -26.73
C VAL A 52 3.56 18.95 -26.03
N TRP A 53 2.30 18.85 -26.43
CA TRP A 53 1.22 17.98 -25.93
C TRP A 53 1.51 16.48 -26.13
N LYS A 54 2.58 15.96 -25.50
CA LYS A 54 2.94 14.53 -25.41
C LYS A 54 3.12 14.04 -23.96
N SER A 55 2.91 14.89 -22.95
CA SER A 55 2.95 14.54 -21.50
C SER A 55 1.62 14.05 -20.91
N ASN A 56 0.52 14.03 -21.69
CA ASN A 56 -0.81 13.69 -21.19
C ASN A 56 -0.87 12.33 -20.48
N ASN A 57 -0.13 11.32 -20.93
CA ASN A 57 -0.29 9.97 -20.39
C ASN A 57 0.23 9.86 -18.93
N ALA A 58 1.40 10.45 -18.63
CA ALA A 58 2.00 10.36 -17.30
C ALA A 58 1.21 11.16 -16.24
N MET A 59 0.81 12.39 -16.60
CA MET A 59 0.01 13.24 -15.70
C MET A 59 -1.39 12.66 -15.50
N THR A 60 -2.03 12.15 -16.56
CA THR A 60 -3.32 11.45 -16.46
C THR A 60 -3.22 10.22 -15.59
N GLN A 61 -2.13 9.45 -15.67
CA GLN A 61 -1.93 8.28 -14.81
C GLN A 61 -1.79 8.66 -13.34
N LYS A 62 -0.97 9.67 -13.02
CA LYS A 62 -0.86 10.18 -11.64
C LYS A 62 -2.15 10.80 -11.12
N LEU A 63 -2.93 11.42 -12.00
CA LEU A 63 -4.26 11.92 -11.65
C LEU A 63 -5.25 10.79 -11.34
N LYS A 64 -5.18 9.67 -12.08
CA LYS A 64 -5.99 8.48 -11.79
C LYS A 64 -5.60 7.85 -10.45
N GLU A 65 -4.31 7.72 -10.17
CA GLU A 65 -3.82 7.25 -8.86
C GLU A 65 -4.34 8.13 -7.71
N MET A 66 -4.31 9.46 -7.89
CA MET A 66 -4.86 10.42 -6.93
C MET A 66 -6.36 10.26 -6.75
N GLN A 67 -7.11 10.18 -7.85
CA GLN A 67 -8.57 9.97 -7.81
C GLN A 67 -8.93 8.66 -7.11
N GLU A 68 -8.21 7.58 -7.40
CA GLU A 68 -8.40 6.28 -6.75
C GLU A 68 -8.10 6.33 -5.25
N PHE A 69 -7.01 6.99 -4.85
CA PHE A 69 -6.65 7.17 -3.44
C PHE A 69 -7.78 7.86 -2.65
N PHE A 70 -8.38 8.89 -3.23
CA PHE A 70 -9.42 9.69 -2.61
C PHE A 70 -10.85 9.16 -2.86
N GLY A 71 -11.01 8.03 -3.54
CA GLY A 71 -12.32 7.46 -3.86
C GLY A 71 -13.17 8.33 -4.81
N LEU A 72 -12.53 9.17 -5.62
CA LEU A 72 -13.18 9.96 -6.67
C LEU A 72 -13.44 9.08 -7.92
N GLU A 73 -14.28 9.57 -8.83
CA GLU A 73 -14.45 8.93 -10.13
C GLU A 73 -13.11 8.95 -10.90
N VAL A 74 -12.60 7.76 -11.26
CA VAL A 74 -11.28 7.60 -11.88
C VAL A 74 -11.33 7.94 -13.37
N THR A 75 -11.43 9.23 -13.67
CA THR A 75 -11.54 9.76 -15.03
C THR A 75 -10.19 10.11 -15.66
N GLY A 76 -9.18 10.38 -14.83
CA GLY A 76 -7.91 10.97 -15.24
C GLY A 76 -8.06 12.37 -15.83
N LYS A 77 -9.17 13.04 -15.50
CA LYS A 77 -9.50 14.41 -15.94
C LYS A 77 -9.65 15.32 -14.73
N LEU A 78 -9.34 16.60 -14.93
CA LEU A 78 -9.52 17.64 -13.93
C LEU A 78 -10.99 18.08 -13.89
N ASP A 79 -11.83 17.31 -13.20
CA ASP A 79 -13.22 17.67 -12.92
C ASP A 79 -13.34 18.56 -11.67
N SER A 80 -14.56 19.06 -11.41
CA SER A 80 -14.83 19.97 -10.29
C SER A 80 -14.57 19.34 -8.92
N GLY A 81 -14.80 18.03 -8.77
CA GLY A 81 -14.54 17.32 -7.51
C GLY A 81 -13.04 17.17 -7.24
N THR A 82 -12.28 16.88 -8.29
CA THR A 82 -10.81 16.83 -8.26
C THR A 82 -10.23 18.20 -7.90
N LEU A 83 -10.72 19.28 -8.50
CA LEU A 83 -10.27 20.64 -8.19
C LEU A 83 -10.59 21.07 -6.76
N ASP A 84 -11.81 20.80 -6.28
CA ASP A 84 -12.21 21.08 -4.89
C ASP A 84 -11.29 20.37 -3.89
N LEU A 85 -10.92 19.12 -4.17
CA LEU A 85 -10.05 18.34 -3.31
C LEU A 85 -8.62 18.90 -3.25
N VAL A 86 -8.05 19.24 -4.41
CA VAL A 86 -6.66 19.72 -4.52
C VAL A 86 -6.45 21.08 -3.83
N GLN A 87 -7.51 21.87 -3.67
CA GLN A 87 -7.47 23.15 -2.97
C GLN A 87 -7.58 23.02 -1.44
N LYS A 88 -7.94 21.83 -0.92
CA LYS A 88 -8.08 21.64 0.52
C LYS A 88 -6.73 21.60 1.21
N ARG A 89 -6.70 22.16 2.41
CA ARG A 89 -5.57 22.08 3.34
C ARG A 89 -5.33 20.61 3.70
N ARG A 90 -4.07 20.20 3.82
CA ARG A 90 -3.68 18.80 4.01
C ARG A 90 -2.34 18.65 4.71
N CYS A 91 -1.96 17.41 5.04
CA CYS A 91 -0.59 17.07 5.43
C CYS A 91 0.37 17.20 4.23
N GLY A 92 1.58 17.69 4.48
CA GLY A 92 2.66 17.90 3.53
C GLY A 92 3.36 16.62 3.07
N PHE A 93 3.09 15.48 3.71
CA PHE A 93 3.69 14.21 3.34
C PHE A 93 3.04 13.61 2.07
N PRO A 94 3.79 12.90 1.19
CA PRO A 94 3.21 12.31 -0.02
C PRO A 94 2.20 11.17 0.24
N ASP A 95 1.23 11.00 -0.66
CA ASP A 95 0.19 9.95 -0.56
C ASP A 95 0.60 8.61 -1.15
N VAL A 96 1.42 8.65 -2.22
CA VAL A 96 1.83 7.46 -2.96
C VAL A 96 3.35 7.34 -3.09
N ALA A 97 4.11 8.11 -2.31
CA ALA A 97 5.54 7.88 -2.24
C ALA A 97 5.78 6.59 -1.46
N GLY A 98 5.95 5.50 -2.19
CA GLY A 98 6.82 4.42 -1.78
C GLY A 98 8.21 5.00 -1.52
N PHE A 99 8.42 5.42 -0.29
CA PHE A 99 9.73 5.44 0.37
C PHE A 99 10.84 6.26 -0.32
N SER A 100 10.55 7.49 -0.78
CA SER A 100 11.67 8.42 -1.02
C SER A 100 12.40 8.79 0.27
N THR A 101 11.87 8.45 1.45
CA THR A 101 12.57 8.64 2.74
C THR A 101 12.44 7.52 3.80
N PHE A 102 11.60 6.46 3.67
CA PHE A 102 11.47 5.48 4.77
C PHE A 102 11.24 4.00 4.41
N ALA A 103 12.25 3.28 3.94
CA ALA A 103 12.17 1.82 3.81
C ALA A 103 12.03 1.09 5.17
N GLY A 104 11.22 0.01 5.23
CA GLY A 104 11.39 -1.07 6.22
C GLY A 104 10.48 -1.09 7.46
N GLU A 105 9.16 -0.86 7.31
CA GLU A 105 8.21 -0.75 8.44
C GLU A 105 8.78 0.14 9.56
N PRO A 106 8.99 1.45 9.28
CA PRO A 106 9.67 2.34 10.20
C PRO A 106 8.86 2.40 11.51
N LYS A 107 9.32 1.66 12.51
CA LYS A 107 8.74 1.61 13.85
C LYS A 107 9.83 1.81 14.87
N TRP A 108 9.47 2.45 15.97
CA TRP A 108 10.40 2.52 17.09
C TRP A 108 10.60 1.14 17.70
N THR A 109 11.85 0.76 17.93
CA THR A 109 12.20 -0.50 18.62
C THR A 109 11.91 -0.45 20.12
N LYS A 110 11.58 0.73 20.65
CA LYS A 110 11.30 0.99 22.05
C LYS A 110 9.91 1.56 22.23
N HIS A 111 9.30 1.26 23.38
CA HIS A 111 7.97 1.75 23.73
C HIS A 111 7.98 3.06 24.52
N VAL A 112 9.12 3.45 25.07
CA VAL A 112 9.30 4.73 25.76
C VAL A 112 10.02 5.67 24.82
N LEU A 113 9.28 6.63 24.28
CA LEU A 113 9.77 7.64 23.36
C LEU A 113 9.94 8.97 24.07
N THR A 114 10.99 9.68 23.71
CA THR A 114 11.24 11.04 24.20
C THR A 114 10.85 12.04 23.13
N TYR A 115 10.25 13.15 23.53
CA TYR A 115 9.92 14.24 22.62
C TYR A 115 10.41 15.58 23.16
N ARG A 116 10.71 16.52 22.26
CA ARG A 116 11.13 17.87 22.63
C ARG A 116 10.48 18.89 21.72
N ILE A 117 9.90 19.93 22.33
CA ILE A 117 9.43 21.11 21.61
C ILE A 117 10.62 22.07 21.50
N VAL A 118 11.08 22.30 20.27
CA VAL A 118 12.28 23.08 19.95
C VAL A 118 11.98 24.58 20.05
N ASN A 119 10.88 25.02 19.45
CA ASN A 119 10.37 26.39 19.47
C ASN A 119 8.82 26.38 19.53
N TYR A 120 8.22 27.57 19.60
CA TYR A 120 6.78 27.74 19.79
C TYR A 120 6.25 28.78 18.80
N THR A 121 5.07 28.52 18.24
CA THR A 121 4.30 29.52 17.50
C THR A 121 3.88 30.70 18.40
N PRO A 122 3.88 31.95 17.91
CA PRO A 122 3.39 33.11 18.64
C PRO A 122 1.85 33.15 18.74
N ASP A 123 1.12 32.34 17.96
CA ASP A 123 -0.35 32.34 17.92
C ASP A 123 -0.98 31.81 19.21
N LEU A 124 -0.25 30.93 19.91
CA LEU A 124 -0.70 30.26 21.13
C LEU A 124 0.31 30.46 22.25
N ARG A 125 -0.18 30.51 23.50
CA ARG A 125 0.75 30.58 24.64
C ARG A 125 1.56 29.29 24.70
N PRO A 126 2.83 29.32 25.14
CA PRO A 126 3.65 28.10 25.24
C PRO A 126 3.00 26.97 26.07
N ALA A 127 2.21 27.33 27.09
CA ALA A 127 1.44 26.36 27.87
C ALA A 127 0.34 25.66 27.06
N GLU A 128 -0.30 26.37 26.14
CA GLU A 128 -1.35 25.84 25.26
C GLU A 128 -0.76 24.91 24.21
N VAL A 129 0.37 25.29 23.60
CA VAL A 129 1.14 24.42 22.70
C VAL A 129 1.55 23.13 23.43
N LYS A 130 2.16 23.22 24.61
CA LYS A 130 2.53 22.05 25.43
C LYS A 130 1.33 21.16 25.74
N ALA A 131 0.15 21.75 26.00
CA ALA A 131 -1.06 21.00 26.27
C ALA A 131 -1.58 20.28 25.02
N ALA A 132 -1.60 20.95 23.86
CA ALA A 132 -2.02 20.38 22.59
C ALA A 132 -1.13 19.19 22.19
N ILE A 133 0.19 19.37 22.20
CA ILE A 133 1.17 18.32 21.89
C ILE A 133 1.03 17.11 22.82
N ARG A 134 0.94 17.34 24.13
CA ARG A 134 0.75 16.24 25.11
C ARG A 134 -0.56 15.50 24.88
N LYS A 135 -1.63 16.23 24.54
CA LYS A 135 -2.93 15.65 24.24
C LYS A 135 -2.85 14.80 22.97
N ALA A 136 -2.19 15.28 21.92
CA ALA A 136 -1.99 14.56 20.66
C ALA A 136 -1.21 13.25 20.85
N LEU A 137 -0.08 13.27 21.57
CA LEU A 137 0.66 12.04 21.90
C LEU A 137 -0.17 11.06 22.76
N ARG A 138 -1.05 11.59 23.63
CA ARG A 138 -1.91 10.75 24.47
C ARG A 138 -2.88 9.91 23.64
N VAL A 139 -3.38 10.44 22.52
CA VAL A 139 -4.29 9.74 21.60
C VAL A 139 -3.71 8.38 21.20
N TRP A 140 -2.42 8.34 20.85
CA TRP A 140 -1.74 7.11 20.47
C TRP A 140 -1.41 6.21 21.66
N SER A 141 -0.98 6.79 22.78
CA SER A 141 -0.70 6.01 24.00
C SER A 141 -1.93 5.38 24.65
N SER A 142 -3.16 5.87 24.40
CA SER A 142 -4.35 5.28 25.00
C SER A 142 -4.76 3.96 24.34
N VAL A 143 -4.28 3.69 23.12
CA VAL A 143 -4.62 2.48 22.36
C VAL A 143 -3.41 1.57 22.10
N SER A 144 -2.22 1.95 22.58
CA SER A 144 -0.97 1.21 22.41
C SER A 144 -0.17 1.16 23.74
N PRO A 145 0.89 0.34 23.84
CA PRO A 145 1.79 0.36 25.00
C PRO A 145 2.81 1.52 24.98
N LEU A 146 2.72 2.44 24.02
CA LEU A 146 3.65 3.57 23.90
C LEU A 146 3.53 4.54 25.06
N ARG A 147 4.68 5.10 25.47
CA ARG A 147 4.79 6.11 26.51
C ARG A 147 5.69 7.25 26.02
N PHE A 148 5.27 8.47 26.27
CA PHE A 148 5.98 9.67 25.82
C PHE A 148 6.51 10.48 26.99
N ILE A 149 7.80 10.82 26.96
CA ILE A 149 8.48 11.61 27.99
C ILE A 149 9.03 12.89 27.38
N GLN A 150 8.61 14.04 27.91
CA GLN A 150 9.12 15.33 27.46
C GLN A 150 10.56 15.54 27.95
N LYS A 151 11.43 16.03 27.07
CA LYS A 151 12.76 16.55 27.41
C LYS A 151 12.80 18.07 27.23
N ASP A 152 13.51 18.75 28.12
CA ASP A 152 13.74 20.20 28.03
C ASP A 152 15.02 20.56 27.27
N ARG A 153 15.96 19.62 27.12
CA ARG A 153 17.28 19.85 26.51
C ARG A 153 17.83 18.61 25.81
N GLY A 154 18.78 18.83 24.90
CA GLY A 154 19.39 17.80 24.06
C GLY A 154 18.40 17.21 23.05
N ASP A 155 18.84 16.16 22.36
CA ASP A 155 18.04 15.54 21.30
C ASP A 155 17.01 14.57 21.88
N ALA A 156 15.90 14.39 21.17
CA ALA A 156 14.82 13.50 21.53
C ALA A 156 14.49 12.59 20.32
N ASP A 157 13.65 11.58 20.52
CA ASP A 157 13.21 10.72 19.42
C ASP A 157 12.25 11.43 18.46
N ILE A 158 11.53 12.43 18.96
CA ILE A 158 10.59 13.25 18.21
C ILE A 158 10.91 14.72 18.53
N MET A 159 11.57 15.42 17.60
CA MET A 159 11.77 16.86 17.68
C MET A 159 10.58 17.57 17.04
N ILE A 160 10.03 18.56 17.73
CA ILE A 160 8.82 19.28 17.32
C ILE A 160 9.19 20.74 17.12
N SER A 161 9.01 21.25 15.91
CA SER A 161 9.30 22.64 15.59
C SER A 161 8.25 23.28 14.70
N PHE A 162 8.15 24.60 14.80
CA PHE A 162 7.37 25.44 13.91
C PHE A 162 8.32 26.20 12.99
N ALA A 163 8.07 26.16 11.68
CA ALA A 163 8.95 26.80 10.71
C ALA A 163 8.17 27.20 9.45
N ALA A 164 8.68 28.16 8.70
CA ALA A 164 8.05 28.63 7.47
C ALA A 164 8.92 28.29 6.26
N ARG A 165 8.27 27.96 5.14
CA ARG A 165 8.91 27.76 3.82
C ARG A 165 10.06 26.76 3.89
N GLY A 166 11.25 27.11 3.38
CA GLY A 166 12.44 26.27 3.49
C GLY A 166 12.99 26.28 4.92
N HIS A 167 13.00 25.12 5.58
CA HIS A 167 13.32 25.00 7.00
C HIS A 167 14.33 23.88 7.31
N ASN A 168 15.38 23.81 6.49
CA ASN A 168 16.55 22.93 6.66
C ASN A 168 16.26 21.42 6.61
N ASP A 169 15.20 21.03 5.90
CA ASP A 169 14.94 19.66 5.49
C ASP A 169 14.64 19.59 3.97
N PHE A 170 14.16 18.44 3.48
CA PHE A 170 13.90 18.22 2.05
C PHE A 170 12.47 18.57 1.60
N ILE A 171 11.60 19.04 2.50
CA ILE A 171 10.17 19.25 2.24
C ILE A 171 9.80 20.70 2.62
N PRO A 172 9.94 21.69 1.73
CA PRO A 172 9.61 23.07 2.06
C PRO A 172 8.08 23.27 2.15
N PHE A 173 7.65 24.13 3.08
CA PHE A 173 6.26 24.59 3.14
C PHE A 173 5.91 25.61 2.05
N ASP A 174 4.62 25.76 1.76
CA ASP A 174 4.10 26.59 0.67
C ASP A 174 3.46 27.93 1.09
N GLY A 175 3.46 28.22 2.39
CA GLY A 175 2.85 29.43 2.96
C GLY A 175 1.39 29.18 3.36
N PRO A 176 0.57 30.23 3.55
CA PRO A 176 -0.78 30.06 4.10
C PRO A 176 -1.68 29.18 3.22
N GLY A 177 -2.33 28.20 3.84
CA GLY A 177 -3.12 27.16 3.19
C GLY A 177 -2.25 25.95 2.79
N GLY A 178 -2.76 25.11 1.88
CA GLY A 178 -1.95 24.03 1.32
C GLY A 178 -1.47 23.01 2.36
N SER A 179 -0.14 22.95 2.57
CA SER A 179 0.52 22.01 3.48
C SER A 179 0.61 22.56 4.90
N LEU A 180 -0.13 21.96 5.83
CA LEU A 180 -0.21 22.44 7.22
C LEU A 180 1.00 22.06 8.08
N ALA A 181 1.53 20.85 7.85
CA ALA A 181 2.57 20.23 8.65
C ALA A 181 3.08 18.97 7.92
N HIS A 182 4.21 18.44 8.34
CA HIS A 182 4.65 17.10 7.98
C HIS A 182 5.44 16.46 9.12
N ALA A 183 5.54 15.14 9.10
CA ALA A 183 6.41 14.40 9.99
C ALA A 183 7.13 13.26 9.29
N TYR A 184 8.32 12.98 9.79
CA TYR A 184 9.19 11.91 9.31
C TYR A 184 8.89 10.62 10.06
N ALA A 185 8.94 9.48 9.37
CA ALA A 185 8.74 8.18 10.02
C ALA A 185 9.89 7.84 10.99
N PRO A 186 9.70 6.88 11.91
CA PRO A 186 10.73 6.47 12.86
C PRO A 186 12.08 6.17 12.21
N GLY A 187 13.15 6.77 12.75
CA GLY A 187 14.47 6.64 12.16
C GLY A 187 15.56 7.37 12.93
N LYS A 188 16.75 7.46 12.32
CA LYS A 188 17.85 8.30 12.80
C LYS A 188 17.74 9.70 12.19
N ASP A 189 18.51 10.64 12.72
CA ASP A 189 18.60 12.03 12.25
C ASP A 189 17.24 12.72 12.31
N PHE A 190 16.59 12.98 11.18
CA PHE A 190 15.24 13.56 11.12
C PHE A 190 14.12 12.57 11.46
N GLY A 191 14.43 11.28 11.60
CA GLY A 191 13.41 10.24 11.80
C GLY A 191 12.61 10.46 13.08
N GLY A 192 11.29 10.62 12.93
CA GLY A 192 10.37 10.96 14.01
C GLY A 192 9.99 12.44 14.10
N ASP A 193 10.78 13.34 13.52
CA ASP A 193 10.59 14.78 13.70
C ASP A 193 9.29 15.26 13.03
N ALA A 194 8.63 16.22 13.67
CA ALA A 194 7.36 16.80 13.22
C ALA A 194 7.51 18.32 13.09
N HIS A 195 7.25 18.82 11.88
CA HIS A 195 7.34 20.23 11.53
C HIS A 195 5.95 20.78 11.23
N PHE A 196 5.64 21.95 11.79
CA PHE A 196 4.37 22.64 11.62
C PHE A 196 4.61 23.95 10.88
N ASP A 197 3.81 24.26 9.86
CA ASP A 197 3.99 25.49 9.09
C ASP A 197 3.64 26.71 9.95
N GLU A 198 4.59 27.61 10.15
CA GLU A 198 4.38 28.86 10.90
C GLU A 198 3.69 29.95 10.06
N ASP A 199 3.55 29.76 8.73
CA ASP A 199 2.71 30.64 7.91
C ASP A 199 1.20 30.34 8.10
N GLU A 200 0.83 29.27 8.83
CA GLU A 200 -0.55 28.97 9.27
C GLU A 200 -0.95 29.71 10.55
N THR A 201 -2.24 29.99 10.72
CA THR A 201 -2.78 30.50 12.00
C THR A 201 -3.23 29.35 12.91
N TRP A 202 -2.43 29.03 13.92
CA TRP A 202 -2.68 27.91 14.84
C TRP A 202 -3.70 28.26 15.92
N THR A 203 -4.72 27.43 16.06
CA THR A 203 -5.78 27.61 17.06
C THR A 203 -5.97 26.38 17.93
N LYS A 204 -6.66 26.58 19.06
CA LYS A 204 -7.20 25.50 19.91
C LYS A 204 -8.71 25.28 19.69
N SER A 205 -9.32 26.03 18.78
CA SER A 205 -10.77 26.07 18.58
C SER A 205 -11.20 25.10 17.47
N THR A 206 -12.50 24.97 17.26
CA THR A 206 -13.07 24.24 16.12
C THR A 206 -12.95 25.03 14.82
N GLU A 207 -12.69 26.35 14.89
CA GLU A 207 -12.42 27.20 13.74
C GLU A 207 -10.91 27.35 13.48
N GLY A 208 -10.53 27.50 12.21
CA GLY A 208 -9.13 27.63 11.79
C GLY A 208 -8.39 26.28 11.73
N THR A 209 -7.06 26.34 11.95
CA THR A 209 -6.16 25.17 11.93
C THR A 209 -5.90 24.72 13.37
N ASN A 210 -6.54 23.63 13.80
CA ASN A 210 -6.45 23.17 15.18
C ASN A 210 -5.13 22.42 15.42
N LEU A 211 -4.25 22.98 16.25
CA LEU A 211 -2.91 22.42 16.51
C LEU A 211 -2.96 20.99 17.09
N PHE A 212 -3.91 20.70 17.98
CA PHE A 212 -4.05 19.37 18.56
C PHE A 212 -4.42 18.33 17.50
N TYR A 213 -5.35 18.67 16.60
CA TYR A 213 -5.82 17.78 15.55
C TYR A 213 -4.72 17.47 14.54
N VAL A 214 -4.03 18.50 14.03
CA VAL A 214 -2.90 18.32 13.10
C VAL A 214 -1.76 17.57 13.77
N ALA A 215 -1.38 17.93 15.00
CA ALA A 215 -0.31 17.22 15.71
C ALA A 215 -0.65 15.75 15.97
N ALA A 216 -1.92 15.39 16.20
CA ALA A 216 -2.31 14.01 16.36
C ALA A 216 -2.09 13.20 15.07
N HIS A 217 -2.39 13.77 13.90
CA HIS A 217 -2.09 13.18 12.59
C HIS A 217 -0.58 13.04 12.37
N GLU A 218 0.18 14.13 12.53
CA GLU A 218 1.64 14.11 12.30
C GLU A 218 2.36 13.12 13.23
N PHE A 219 1.91 12.97 14.47
CA PHE A 219 2.47 11.94 15.34
C PHE A 219 2.13 10.52 14.93
N GLY A 220 1.09 10.29 14.13
CA GLY A 220 0.89 9.01 13.47
C GLY A 220 2.06 8.69 12.54
N HIS A 221 2.51 9.66 11.73
CA HIS A 221 3.72 9.52 10.91
C HIS A 221 4.98 9.34 11.75
N SER A 222 5.19 10.16 12.78
CA SER A 222 6.32 9.99 13.73
C SER A 222 6.34 8.62 14.41
N LEU A 223 5.23 7.88 14.39
CA LEU A 223 5.08 6.53 14.93
C LEU A 223 5.08 5.44 13.85
N GLY A 224 5.12 5.79 12.57
CA GLY A 224 5.25 4.84 11.47
C GLY A 224 3.99 4.58 10.66
N LEU A 225 2.90 5.33 10.91
CA LEU A 225 1.67 5.22 10.12
C LEU A 225 1.78 6.03 8.82
N SER A 226 1.23 5.49 7.75
CA SER A 226 1.05 6.18 6.47
C SER A 226 -0.34 6.82 6.39
N HIS A 227 -0.57 7.64 5.35
CA HIS A 227 -1.90 8.16 5.08
C HIS A 227 -2.92 7.03 4.85
N SER A 228 -4.10 7.18 5.44
CA SER A 228 -5.26 6.31 5.21
C SER A 228 -6.05 6.80 4.00
N LYS A 229 -6.69 5.84 3.30
CA LYS A 229 -7.68 6.13 2.27
C LYS A 229 -9.08 6.37 2.85
N ASP A 230 -9.31 6.04 4.13
CA ASP A 230 -10.60 6.22 4.78
C ASP A 230 -10.79 7.69 5.17
N PRO A 231 -11.79 8.40 4.60
CA PRO A 231 -12.03 9.81 4.92
C PRO A 231 -12.43 10.06 6.38
N ASN A 232 -12.76 9.01 7.15
CA ASN A 232 -13.07 9.10 8.57
C ASN A 232 -11.86 8.90 9.48
N ALA A 233 -10.75 8.36 8.97
CA ALA A 233 -9.52 8.17 9.72
C ALA A 233 -8.87 9.50 10.11
N LEU A 234 -8.16 9.49 11.24
CA LEU A 234 -7.27 10.60 11.62
C LEU A 234 -6.13 10.71 10.61
N MET A 235 -5.58 9.58 10.16
CA MET A 235 -4.51 9.52 9.17
C MET A 235 -4.95 9.83 7.74
N TYR A 236 -6.20 10.27 7.50
CA TYR A 236 -6.59 10.79 6.19
C TYR A 236 -5.87 12.13 5.90
N PRO A 237 -5.27 12.33 4.73
CA PRO A 237 -4.35 13.45 4.49
C PRO A 237 -5.02 14.82 4.46
N VAL A 238 -6.30 14.89 4.09
CA VAL A 238 -7.01 16.17 3.96
C VAL A 238 -7.54 16.63 5.31
N TYR A 239 -7.21 17.88 5.67
CA TYR A 239 -7.65 18.47 6.92
C TYR A 239 -9.17 18.61 6.96
N ARG A 240 -9.77 18.01 7.98
CA ARG A 240 -11.17 18.18 8.33
C ARG A 240 -11.29 19.13 9.51
N LYS A 241 -12.37 19.89 9.54
CA LYS A 241 -12.68 20.75 10.67
C LYS A 241 -12.73 19.89 11.94
N PHE A 242 -11.93 20.27 12.94
CA PHE A 242 -11.89 19.54 14.20
C PHE A 242 -13.24 19.58 14.89
N ASP A 243 -13.82 18.40 15.15
CA ASP A 243 -15.05 18.22 15.90
C ASP A 243 -14.75 17.44 17.20
N PRO A 244 -14.83 18.08 18.38
CA PRO A 244 -14.58 17.42 19.65
C PRO A 244 -15.66 16.41 20.06
N SER A 245 -16.81 16.37 19.35
CA SER A 245 -17.90 15.41 19.61
C SER A 245 -17.67 14.04 18.97
N VAL A 246 -16.73 13.95 18.02
CA VAL A 246 -16.41 12.70 17.30
C VAL A 246 -15.21 12.03 17.97
N LEU A 247 -15.23 10.69 18.02
CA LEU A 247 -14.06 9.92 18.43
C LEU A 247 -12.90 10.20 17.47
N LEU A 248 -11.77 10.64 18.02
CA LEU A 248 -10.68 11.12 17.20
C LEU A 248 -9.98 10.01 16.39
N LEU A 249 -9.84 8.80 16.96
CA LEU A 249 -9.28 7.66 16.25
C LEU A 249 -10.39 6.81 15.63
N HIS A 250 -10.28 6.57 14.34
CA HIS A 250 -11.05 5.57 13.63
C HIS A 250 -10.48 4.18 13.88
N GLN A 251 -11.27 3.13 13.59
CA GLN A 251 -10.81 1.75 13.72
C GLN A 251 -9.59 1.46 12.83
N ASP A 252 -9.50 2.13 11.67
CA ASP A 252 -8.34 2.07 10.78
C ASP A 252 -7.06 2.56 11.48
N ASP A 253 -7.11 3.72 12.14
CA ASP A 253 -5.98 4.27 12.90
C ASP A 253 -5.55 3.36 14.07
N ILE A 254 -6.54 2.82 14.80
CA ILE A 254 -6.31 1.90 15.93
C ILE A 254 -5.64 0.61 15.42
N THR A 255 -6.14 0.07 14.31
CA THR A 255 -5.60 -1.16 13.72
C THR A 255 -4.16 -0.93 13.26
N GLY A 256 -3.88 0.19 12.60
CA GLY A 256 -2.52 0.56 12.18
C GLY A 256 -1.54 0.70 13.34
N ILE A 257 -1.89 1.46 14.39
CA ILE A 257 -0.96 1.67 15.51
C ILE A 257 -0.76 0.40 16.35
N GLN A 258 -1.81 -0.41 16.50
CA GLN A 258 -1.71 -1.68 17.23
C GLN A 258 -1.00 -2.75 16.42
N TYR A 259 -1.03 -2.69 15.09
CA TYR A 259 -0.17 -3.53 14.25
C TYR A 259 1.31 -3.26 14.54
N LEU A 260 1.70 -1.99 14.69
CA LEU A 260 3.09 -1.61 14.94
C LEU A 260 3.55 -1.88 16.38
N TYR A 261 2.71 -1.58 17.37
CA TYR A 261 3.12 -1.54 18.79
C TYR A 261 2.32 -2.48 19.71
N GLY A 262 1.28 -3.14 19.22
CA GLY A 262 0.34 -3.92 20.03
C GLY A 262 -0.72 -3.07 20.73
N SER A 263 -1.71 -3.74 21.34
CA SER A 263 -2.79 -3.09 22.10
C SER A 263 -2.34 -2.64 23.48
N SER A 264 -2.99 -1.61 24.03
CA SER A 264 -2.71 -1.13 25.38
C SER A 264 -3.00 -2.21 26.44
N PRO A 265 -2.13 -2.40 27.45
CA PRO A 265 -2.41 -3.33 28.57
C PRO A 265 -3.69 -2.99 29.35
N ASN A 266 -4.18 -1.75 29.24
CA ASN A 266 -5.32 -1.25 30.02
C ASN A 266 -6.69 -1.52 29.37
N THR A 267 -6.78 -2.18 28.21
CA THR A 267 -8.08 -2.53 27.59
C THR A 267 -8.71 -3.81 28.13
N ASN A 268 -8.08 -4.51 29.08
CA ASN A 268 -8.63 -5.70 29.74
C ASN A 268 -9.42 -5.38 31.01
N ASN A 269 -10.35 -4.43 30.97
CA ASN A 269 -11.33 -4.21 32.04
C ASN A 269 -12.68 -3.81 31.42
N ASN A 270 -13.36 -4.79 30.83
CA ASN A 270 -14.83 -4.91 30.80
C ASN A 270 -15.25 -6.18 30.07
N GLN A 271 -14.87 -7.34 30.64
CA GLN A 271 -15.70 -8.56 30.66
C GLN A 271 -14.97 -9.61 31.51
N THR A 272 -15.19 -9.52 32.82
CA THR A 272 -14.99 -10.62 33.75
C THR A 272 -16.37 -10.98 34.27
N GLU A 273 -16.86 -12.17 33.92
CA GLU A 273 -17.37 -13.13 34.88
C GLU A 273 -17.66 -14.47 34.19
N SER A 274 -16.73 -15.42 34.35
CA SER A 274 -17.04 -16.75 34.87
C SER A 274 -15.73 -17.52 35.13
N THR A 275 -15.39 -17.56 36.42
CA THR A 275 -14.86 -18.68 37.21
C THR A 275 -14.04 -19.79 36.52
N GLU A 276 -12.84 -19.95 37.09
CA GLU A 276 -11.91 -21.09 37.06
C GLU A 276 -12.53 -22.48 36.83
N VAL A 277 -12.01 -23.21 35.83
CA VAL A 277 -11.68 -24.65 35.92
C VAL A 277 -10.37 -24.92 35.16
N LYS A 278 -9.56 -25.81 35.75
CA LYS A 278 -8.20 -26.25 35.41
C LYS A 278 -8.07 -26.99 34.06
N ASP A 279 -7.00 -26.65 33.31
CA ASP A 279 -6.10 -27.48 32.48
C ASP A 279 -6.67 -28.31 31.28
N PRO A 280 -5.82 -28.81 30.36
CA PRO A 280 -5.18 -28.13 29.23
C PRO A 280 -5.82 -28.56 27.91
N THR A 281 -6.06 -27.62 27.00
CA THR A 281 -6.17 -27.98 25.57
C THR A 281 -5.66 -26.83 24.73
N GLU A 282 -4.56 -27.11 24.04
CA GLU A 282 -3.99 -26.32 22.95
C GLU A 282 -5.08 -25.66 22.10
N SER A 283 -5.12 -24.33 22.16
CA SER A 283 -5.73 -23.51 21.14
C SER A 283 -4.90 -23.67 19.85
N LYS A 284 -5.47 -24.39 18.88
CA LYS A 284 -4.94 -24.56 17.52
C LYS A 284 -5.29 -23.36 16.63
N ASP A 285 -4.95 -22.15 17.05
CA ASP A 285 -4.73 -21.09 16.06
C ASP A 285 -3.26 -21.16 15.64
N PRO A 286 -2.95 -21.41 14.35
CA PRO A 286 -1.57 -21.40 13.90
C PRO A 286 -0.95 -20.06 14.26
N ALA A 287 0.13 -20.11 15.06
CA ALA A 287 0.98 -18.96 15.30
C ALA A 287 1.33 -18.30 13.95
N LEU A 288 1.41 -16.96 13.94
CA LEU A 288 1.72 -16.18 12.74
C LEU A 288 2.92 -16.82 12.02
N PRO A 289 2.84 -17.13 10.71
CA PRO A 289 3.91 -17.81 10.02
C PRO A 289 5.21 -17.00 10.12
N ASN A 290 6.27 -17.59 10.69
CA ASN A 290 7.56 -16.94 10.83
C ASN A 290 8.40 -17.19 9.57
N SER A 291 8.66 -16.12 8.80
CA SER A 291 9.47 -16.17 7.58
C SER A 291 10.91 -16.65 7.81
N CYS A 292 11.47 -16.46 9.01
CA CYS A 292 12.81 -16.96 9.37
C CYS A 292 12.82 -18.33 10.06
N SER A 293 11.67 -18.99 10.15
CA SER A 293 11.63 -20.36 10.68
C SER A 293 12.37 -21.32 9.76
N SER A 294 13.27 -22.12 10.33
CA SER A 294 13.94 -23.22 9.63
C SER A 294 12.99 -24.34 9.19
N ASN A 295 11.75 -24.33 9.70
CA ASN A 295 10.71 -25.30 9.37
C ASN A 295 9.65 -24.72 8.41
N LEU A 296 9.86 -23.52 7.86
CA LEU A 296 8.90 -22.87 6.97
C LEU A 296 8.68 -23.70 5.70
N THR A 297 7.41 -23.91 5.37
CA THR A 297 6.96 -24.45 4.09
C THR A 297 5.88 -23.52 3.53
N PHE A 298 5.64 -23.59 2.22
CA PHE A 298 4.60 -22.82 1.55
C PHE A 298 3.57 -23.75 0.95
N ASP A 299 2.33 -23.29 0.91
CA ASP A 299 1.25 -24.04 0.28
C ASP A 299 1.15 -23.72 -1.21
N ALA A 300 1.56 -22.51 -1.62
CA ALA A 300 1.80 -22.14 -3.02
C ALA A 300 2.82 -21.00 -3.12
N VAL A 301 3.51 -20.87 -4.25
CA VAL A 301 4.39 -19.73 -4.56
C VAL A 301 4.24 -19.39 -6.04
N THR A 302 4.08 -18.11 -6.36
CA THR A 302 3.99 -17.61 -7.75
C THR A 302 4.59 -16.22 -7.88
N THR A 303 4.80 -15.75 -9.11
CA THR A 303 4.90 -14.31 -9.39
C THR A 303 3.50 -13.70 -9.50
N PHE A 304 3.36 -12.41 -9.21
CA PHE A 304 2.21 -11.60 -9.63
C PHE A 304 2.62 -10.14 -9.80
N ARG A 305 2.45 -9.56 -10.99
CA ARG A 305 2.79 -8.17 -11.35
C ARG A 305 4.22 -7.77 -10.96
N GLY A 306 5.16 -8.71 -11.11
CA GLY A 306 6.57 -8.50 -10.79
C GLY A 306 6.96 -8.73 -9.32
N GLU A 307 6.01 -9.08 -8.46
CA GLU A 307 6.26 -9.51 -7.07
C GLU A 307 6.26 -11.03 -6.95
N LEU A 308 6.89 -11.55 -5.91
CA LEU A 308 6.80 -12.95 -5.49
C LEU A 308 5.75 -13.07 -4.38
N MET A 309 4.82 -14.00 -4.57
CA MET A 309 3.69 -14.24 -3.70
C MET A 309 3.88 -15.62 -3.05
N PHE A 310 4.09 -15.66 -1.73
CA PHE A 310 4.26 -16.90 -0.97
C PHE A 310 3.03 -17.14 -0.10
N PHE A 311 2.23 -18.15 -0.41
CA PHE A 311 1.00 -18.46 0.31
C PHE A 311 1.28 -19.44 1.45
N LYS A 312 0.72 -19.15 2.63
CA LYS A 312 0.77 -20.04 3.78
C LYS A 312 -0.45 -19.90 4.69
N ASP A 313 -1.21 -20.97 4.81
CA ASP A 313 -2.45 -21.04 5.55
C ASP A 313 -3.39 -19.89 5.12
N LYS A 314 -3.79 -19.01 6.04
CA LYS A 314 -4.60 -17.83 5.73
C LYS A 314 -3.81 -16.59 5.27
N HIS A 315 -2.49 -16.71 5.18
CA HIS A 315 -1.59 -15.57 4.94
C HIS A 315 -0.88 -15.67 3.60
N ILE A 316 -0.37 -14.52 3.16
CA ILE A 316 0.43 -14.38 1.96
C ILE A 316 1.58 -13.42 2.24
N TRP A 317 2.80 -13.81 1.90
CA TRP A 317 3.91 -12.85 1.82
C TRP A 317 4.05 -12.31 0.40
N ARG A 318 4.18 -11.00 0.28
CA ARG A 318 4.45 -10.30 -0.97
C ARG A 318 5.88 -9.78 -0.94
N LYS A 319 6.70 -10.19 -1.89
CA LYS A 319 8.11 -9.83 -1.94
C LYS A 319 8.49 -9.40 -3.35
N HIS A 320 8.75 -8.11 -3.53
CA HIS A 320 9.38 -7.65 -4.76
C HIS A 320 10.82 -8.21 -4.87
N PRO A 321 11.26 -8.78 -6.02
CA PRO A 321 12.59 -9.36 -6.18
C PRO A 321 13.73 -8.41 -5.80
N ALA A 322 13.61 -7.13 -6.17
CA ALA A 322 14.60 -6.09 -5.87
C ALA A 322 14.58 -5.58 -4.42
N VAL A 323 13.58 -5.97 -3.62
CA VAL A 323 13.41 -5.52 -2.23
C VAL A 323 13.78 -6.68 -1.30
N ARG A 324 14.45 -6.38 -0.18
CA ARG A 324 14.90 -7.40 0.78
C ARG A 324 13.79 -7.92 1.69
N THR A 325 12.81 -7.09 2.00
CA THR A 325 11.69 -7.43 2.89
C THR A 325 10.54 -8.06 2.12
N ALA A 326 9.66 -8.76 2.84
CA ALA A 326 8.45 -9.34 2.32
C ALA A 326 7.29 -9.00 3.27
N ASP A 327 6.21 -8.43 2.73
CA ASP A 327 5.06 -7.96 3.49
C ASP A 327 4.11 -9.12 3.75
N LEU A 328 3.70 -9.34 5.00
CA LEU A 328 2.77 -10.42 5.36
C LEU A 328 1.36 -9.87 5.51
N GLU A 329 0.44 -10.39 4.71
CA GLU A 329 -0.97 -9.99 4.73
C GLU A 329 -1.89 -11.23 4.83
N LEU A 330 -3.19 -11.01 5.04
CA LEU A 330 -4.19 -12.07 4.91
C LEU A 330 -4.58 -12.23 3.45
N ILE A 331 -4.76 -13.48 3.02
CA ILE A 331 -5.31 -13.79 1.69
C ILE A 331 -6.67 -13.12 1.51
N SER A 332 -7.48 -13.10 2.57
CA SER A 332 -8.82 -12.50 2.58
C SER A 332 -8.81 -10.97 2.47
N SER A 333 -7.69 -10.29 2.72
CA SER A 333 -7.59 -8.84 2.52
C SER A 333 -7.70 -8.47 1.03
N PHE A 334 -7.13 -9.31 0.17
CA PHE A 334 -7.23 -9.15 -1.29
C PHE A 334 -8.46 -9.84 -1.85
N TRP A 335 -8.66 -11.11 -1.48
CA TRP A 335 -9.69 -11.95 -2.07
C TRP A 335 -10.56 -12.57 -0.98
N PRO A 336 -11.56 -11.84 -0.44
CA PRO A 336 -12.37 -12.29 0.70
C PRO A 336 -13.13 -13.61 0.49
N ARG A 337 -13.41 -13.98 -0.78
CA ARG A 337 -14.11 -15.23 -1.12
C ARG A 337 -13.18 -16.41 -1.41
N LEU A 338 -11.86 -16.20 -1.33
CA LEU A 338 -10.87 -17.24 -1.56
C LEU A 338 -10.62 -18.02 -0.26
N PRO A 339 -10.70 -19.36 -0.26
CA PRO A 339 -10.45 -20.13 0.95
C PRO A 339 -8.98 -20.07 1.41
N PRO A 340 -8.70 -20.13 2.71
CA PRO A 340 -7.34 -20.24 3.22
C PRO A 340 -6.71 -21.60 2.86
N GLY A 341 -5.38 -21.62 2.84
CA GLY A 341 -4.54 -22.79 2.62
C GLY A 341 -4.59 -23.29 1.18
N VAL A 342 -4.42 -22.40 0.21
CA VAL A 342 -4.42 -22.72 -1.23
C VAL A 342 -3.43 -23.83 -1.57
N ASP A 343 -3.70 -24.64 -2.60
CA ASP A 343 -2.85 -25.78 -2.94
C ASP A 343 -1.85 -25.48 -4.07
N ALA A 344 -2.13 -24.50 -4.94
CA ALA A 344 -1.23 -24.05 -6.00
C ALA A 344 -1.64 -22.66 -6.50
N ALA A 345 -0.71 -21.92 -7.10
CA ALA A 345 -1.00 -20.67 -7.79
C ALA A 345 -0.01 -20.44 -8.94
N TYR A 346 -0.44 -19.77 -10.01
CA TYR A 346 0.44 -19.30 -11.08
C TYR A 346 -0.10 -18.01 -11.73
N GLU A 347 0.78 -17.20 -12.31
CA GLU A 347 0.41 -16.00 -13.07
C GLU A 347 0.50 -16.21 -14.59
N ILE A 348 -0.42 -15.58 -15.32
CA ILE A 348 -0.36 -15.39 -16.78
C ILE A 348 -0.16 -13.89 -17.03
N PRO A 349 1.10 -13.42 -17.14
CA PRO A 349 1.41 -11.99 -17.20
C PRO A 349 0.73 -11.28 -18.38
N GLU A 350 0.59 -11.97 -19.51
CA GLU A 350 -0.01 -11.41 -20.73
C GLU A 350 -1.50 -11.09 -20.58
N LYS A 351 -2.17 -11.73 -19.61
CA LYS A 351 -3.59 -11.51 -19.30
C LYS A 351 -3.78 -10.69 -18.02
N ASP A 352 -2.70 -10.38 -17.30
CA ASP A 352 -2.73 -9.79 -15.95
C ASP A 352 -3.61 -10.62 -14.99
N GLU A 353 -3.51 -11.95 -15.10
CA GLU A 353 -4.35 -12.89 -14.37
C GLU A 353 -3.51 -13.82 -13.51
N MET A 354 -3.95 -14.08 -12.28
CA MET A 354 -3.40 -15.15 -11.44
C MET A 354 -4.47 -16.21 -11.21
N VAL A 355 -4.08 -17.47 -11.39
CA VAL A 355 -4.93 -18.64 -11.20
C VAL A 355 -4.54 -19.30 -9.89
N ILE A 356 -5.51 -19.49 -9.00
CA ILE A 356 -5.29 -20.06 -7.65
C ILE A 356 -6.14 -21.32 -7.50
N PHE A 357 -5.57 -22.39 -6.95
CA PHE A 357 -6.21 -23.69 -6.79
C PHE A 357 -6.47 -24.02 -5.32
N LYS A 358 -7.62 -24.63 -5.04
CA LYS A 358 -7.92 -25.26 -3.75
C LYS A 358 -8.85 -26.45 -3.96
N GLY A 359 -8.41 -27.64 -3.54
CA GLY A 359 -9.10 -28.90 -3.78
C GLY A 359 -9.36 -29.10 -5.26
N ASN A 360 -10.61 -29.41 -5.61
CA ASN A 360 -11.03 -29.61 -6.99
C ASN A 360 -11.54 -28.33 -7.67
N GLU A 361 -11.25 -27.17 -7.10
CA GLU A 361 -11.68 -25.86 -7.56
C GLU A 361 -10.50 -24.93 -7.85
N PHE A 362 -10.74 -23.96 -8.73
CA PHE A 362 -9.80 -22.89 -8.99
C PHE A 362 -10.52 -21.56 -9.21
N TRP A 363 -9.80 -20.48 -8.91
CA TRP A 363 -10.21 -19.09 -9.07
C TRP A 363 -9.25 -18.41 -10.02
N VAL A 364 -9.75 -17.44 -10.77
CA VAL A 364 -8.91 -16.52 -11.53
C VAL A 364 -9.13 -15.13 -10.95
N VAL A 365 -8.02 -14.44 -10.66
CA VAL A 365 -8.01 -13.09 -10.10
C VAL A 365 -7.26 -12.14 -11.02
N ARG A 366 -7.71 -10.88 -11.04
CA ARG A 366 -7.03 -9.75 -11.70
C ARG A 366 -6.96 -8.61 -10.71
N GLY A 367 -5.75 -8.23 -10.29
CA GLY A 367 -5.56 -7.38 -9.11
C GLY A 367 -6.17 -8.02 -7.86
N ASP A 368 -6.99 -7.26 -7.14
CA ASP A 368 -7.75 -7.66 -5.94
C ASP A 368 -9.11 -8.30 -6.26
N THR A 369 -9.45 -8.46 -7.54
CA THR A 369 -10.79 -8.90 -7.95
C THR A 369 -10.78 -10.35 -8.43
N ILE A 370 -11.60 -11.21 -7.82
CA ILE A 370 -11.94 -12.53 -8.36
C ILE A 370 -12.86 -12.35 -9.58
N LEU A 371 -12.49 -12.91 -10.72
CA LEU A 371 -13.27 -12.77 -11.95
C LEU A 371 -14.65 -13.44 -11.83
N PRO A 372 -15.69 -12.92 -12.50
CA PRO A 372 -17.00 -13.53 -12.52
C PRO A 372 -16.98 -14.96 -13.09
N GLY A 373 -17.79 -15.85 -12.52
CA GLY A 373 -17.88 -17.25 -12.94
C GLY A 373 -16.90 -18.20 -12.24
N TYR A 374 -16.14 -17.70 -11.26
CA TYR A 374 -15.27 -18.51 -10.40
C TYR A 374 -15.83 -18.63 -8.96
N PRO A 375 -15.55 -19.74 -8.24
CA PRO A 375 -14.67 -20.84 -8.64
C PRO A 375 -15.23 -21.73 -9.76
N GLN A 376 -14.33 -22.36 -10.51
CA GLN A 376 -14.64 -23.43 -11.45
C GLN A 376 -13.98 -24.74 -11.02
N LYS A 377 -14.48 -25.86 -11.54
CA LYS A 377 -13.96 -27.20 -11.24
C LYS A 377 -12.81 -27.58 -12.18
N LEU A 378 -11.82 -28.34 -11.70
CA LEU A 378 -10.66 -28.75 -12.50
C LEU A 378 -10.99 -29.43 -13.84
N TYR A 379 -12.12 -30.13 -13.96
CA TYR A 379 -12.51 -30.75 -15.22
C TYR A 379 -12.77 -29.73 -16.34
N THR A 380 -13.03 -28.45 -16.02
CA THR A 380 -13.18 -27.40 -17.04
C THR A 380 -11.86 -27.05 -17.71
N LEU A 381 -10.71 -27.36 -17.07
CA LEU A 381 -9.37 -27.30 -17.67
C LEU A 381 -9.00 -28.59 -18.43
N GLY A 382 -9.90 -29.58 -18.48
CA GLY A 382 -9.71 -30.86 -19.17
C GLY A 382 -9.17 -32.00 -18.30
N PHE A 383 -9.04 -31.82 -16.98
CA PHE A 383 -8.61 -32.89 -16.08
C PHE A 383 -9.69 -33.99 -15.92
N SER A 384 -9.24 -35.24 -15.67
CA SER A 384 -10.15 -36.31 -15.24
C SER A 384 -10.77 -35.97 -13.88
N LYS A 385 -11.99 -36.45 -13.65
CA LYS A 385 -12.70 -36.27 -12.37
C LYS A 385 -12.01 -36.96 -11.19
N ASP A 386 -11.06 -37.86 -11.46
CA ASP A 386 -10.25 -38.55 -10.44
C ASP A 386 -9.17 -37.65 -9.84
N ILE A 387 -8.82 -36.54 -10.50
CA ILE A 387 -7.87 -35.57 -9.98
C ILE A 387 -8.58 -34.69 -8.95
N SER A 388 -8.21 -34.88 -7.69
CA SER A 388 -8.85 -34.20 -6.55
C SER A 388 -8.22 -32.85 -6.21
N LYS A 389 -6.97 -32.61 -6.62
CA LYS A 389 -6.26 -31.34 -6.43
C LYS A 389 -5.01 -31.23 -7.31
N ILE A 390 -4.49 -30.00 -7.41
CA ILE A 390 -3.18 -29.67 -7.99
C ILE A 390 -2.25 -29.31 -6.83
N ASP A 391 -1.06 -29.90 -6.77
CA ASP A 391 -0.10 -29.69 -5.68
C ASP A 391 0.86 -28.51 -5.95
N ALA A 392 1.11 -28.17 -7.21
CA ALA A 392 1.90 -27.00 -7.61
C ALA A 392 1.63 -26.68 -9.09
N ALA A 393 1.84 -25.43 -9.51
CA ALA A 393 1.69 -25.03 -10.90
C ALA A 393 2.62 -23.87 -11.24
N PHE A 394 3.07 -23.77 -12.49
CA PHE A 394 3.69 -22.55 -13.03
C PHE A 394 3.37 -22.39 -14.51
N HIS A 395 3.43 -21.14 -15.00
CA HIS A 395 3.27 -20.80 -16.40
C HIS A 395 4.61 -20.46 -17.04
N ASN A 396 4.89 -21.06 -18.21
CA ASN A 396 6.02 -20.73 -19.06
C ASN A 396 5.52 -19.90 -20.26
N GLY A 397 5.65 -18.58 -20.14
CA GLY A 397 5.21 -17.63 -21.18
C GLY A 397 5.98 -17.77 -22.50
N ILE A 398 7.21 -18.30 -22.48
CA ILE A 398 8.00 -18.52 -23.70
C ILE A 398 7.41 -19.67 -24.52
N GLU A 399 7.01 -20.75 -23.87
CA GLU A 399 6.39 -21.92 -24.52
C GLU A 399 4.87 -21.73 -24.74
N GLY A 400 4.25 -20.79 -24.03
CA GLY A 400 2.80 -20.64 -23.98
C GLY A 400 2.13 -21.83 -23.29
N LYS A 401 2.82 -22.43 -22.32
CA LYS A 401 2.38 -23.65 -21.63
C LYS A 401 2.35 -23.47 -20.12
N THR A 402 1.36 -24.08 -19.49
CA THR A 402 1.22 -24.15 -18.04
C THR A 402 1.45 -25.58 -17.58
N TYR A 403 2.24 -25.77 -16.53
CA TYR A 403 2.59 -27.09 -16.00
C TYR A 403 1.90 -27.31 -14.66
N TYR A 404 1.15 -28.41 -14.54
CA TYR A 404 0.40 -28.77 -13.35
C TYR A 404 0.98 -30.04 -12.72
N PHE A 405 1.29 -30.00 -11.44
CA PHE A 405 1.92 -31.09 -10.71
C PHE A 405 0.93 -31.72 -9.74
N THR A 406 0.89 -33.05 -9.69
CA THR A 406 0.27 -33.79 -8.59
C THR A 406 1.03 -35.08 -8.30
N ALA A 407 1.27 -35.31 -7.01
CA ALA A 407 2.13 -36.39 -6.53
C ALA A 407 3.49 -36.41 -7.27
N ASP A 408 3.83 -37.48 -7.97
CA ASP A 408 5.09 -37.65 -8.70
C ASP A 408 4.96 -37.39 -10.22
N LYS A 409 3.83 -36.82 -10.65
CA LYS A 409 3.44 -36.63 -12.05
C LYS A 409 3.13 -35.17 -12.35
N PHE A 410 3.20 -34.83 -13.64
CA PHE A 410 2.74 -33.54 -14.14
C PHE A 410 2.04 -33.66 -15.49
N TRP A 411 1.27 -32.62 -15.82
CA TRP A 411 0.58 -32.42 -17.10
C TRP A 411 1.00 -31.06 -17.66
N SER A 412 1.15 -30.95 -18.99
CA SER A 412 1.25 -29.65 -19.65
C SER A 412 -0.12 -29.24 -20.20
N TYR A 413 -0.43 -27.96 -20.09
CA TYR A 413 -1.61 -27.33 -20.63
C TYR A 413 -1.20 -26.26 -21.61
N ASP A 414 -1.73 -26.36 -22.81
CA ASP A 414 -1.44 -25.42 -23.88
C ASP A 414 -2.47 -24.29 -23.84
N GLU A 415 -2.01 -23.08 -23.53
CA GLU A 415 -2.88 -21.90 -23.34
C GLU A 415 -3.57 -21.45 -24.64
N ARG A 416 -3.05 -21.84 -25.82
CA ARG A 416 -3.65 -21.49 -27.12
C ARG A 416 -4.80 -22.42 -27.45
N SER A 417 -4.60 -23.72 -27.27
CA SER A 417 -5.64 -24.74 -27.51
C SER A 417 -6.62 -24.88 -26.35
N GLN A 418 -6.29 -24.30 -25.20
CA GLN A 418 -7.02 -24.43 -23.93
C GLN A 418 -7.26 -25.89 -23.54
N SER A 419 -6.22 -26.71 -23.66
CA SER A 419 -6.32 -28.15 -23.39
C SER A 419 -5.11 -28.70 -22.66
N VAL A 420 -5.38 -29.64 -21.76
CA VAL A 420 -4.35 -30.40 -21.02
C VAL A 420 -3.95 -31.65 -21.78
N ASP A 421 -2.68 -32.04 -21.66
CA ASP A 421 -2.18 -33.30 -22.21
C ASP A 421 -3.00 -34.49 -21.71
N ARG A 422 -3.35 -35.40 -22.63
CA ARG A 422 -4.11 -36.62 -22.29
C ARG A 422 -3.37 -37.56 -21.36
N LYS A 423 -2.03 -37.49 -21.30
CA LYS A 423 -1.18 -38.36 -20.49
C LYS A 423 -0.27 -37.53 -19.62
N SER A 424 -0.19 -37.92 -18.35
CA SER A 424 0.80 -37.38 -17.41
C SER A 424 2.20 -37.86 -17.72
N SER A 425 3.20 -37.04 -17.42
CA SER A 425 4.62 -37.43 -17.43
C SER A 425 5.16 -37.52 -16.00
N LEU A 426 6.20 -38.31 -15.77
CA LEU A 426 6.88 -38.35 -14.48
C LEU A 426 7.75 -37.10 -14.32
N ILE A 427 7.72 -36.50 -13.13
CA ILE A 427 8.48 -35.27 -12.84
C ILE A 427 9.98 -35.48 -13.07
N ARG A 428 10.52 -36.61 -12.58
CA ARG A 428 11.96 -36.93 -12.67
C ARG A 428 12.50 -37.04 -14.10
N ASP A 429 11.63 -37.37 -15.06
CA ASP A 429 12.03 -37.57 -16.45
C ASP A 429 12.18 -36.23 -17.17
N ALA A 430 11.32 -35.27 -16.86
CA ALA A 430 11.35 -33.92 -17.44
C ALA A 430 12.23 -32.93 -16.65
N PHE A 431 12.31 -33.12 -15.33
CA PHE A 431 13.08 -32.28 -14.40
C PHE A 431 14.08 -33.14 -13.60
N PRO A 432 15.19 -33.56 -14.21
CA PRO A 432 16.19 -34.40 -13.54
C PRO A 432 16.70 -33.78 -12.25
N GLY A 433 16.65 -34.54 -11.16
CA GLY A 433 17.02 -34.10 -9.82
C GLY A 433 15.85 -33.62 -8.96
N ILE A 434 14.66 -33.44 -9.54
CA ILE A 434 13.41 -33.18 -8.81
C ILE A 434 12.67 -34.51 -8.64
N ASN A 435 12.48 -34.93 -7.38
CA ASN A 435 11.90 -36.23 -7.05
C ASN A 435 10.75 -36.10 -6.06
N GLY A 436 9.69 -36.89 -6.28
CA GLY A 436 8.54 -36.95 -5.37
C GLY A 436 7.59 -35.77 -5.53
N LYS A 437 6.85 -35.49 -4.46
CA LYS A 437 5.84 -34.42 -4.42
C LYS A 437 6.49 -33.05 -4.32
N ILE A 438 5.98 -32.12 -5.12
CA ILE A 438 6.29 -30.69 -5.08
C ILE A 438 5.17 -29.99 -4.30
N ASP A 439 5.52 -29.08 -3.42
CA ASP A 439 4.57 -28.27 -2.65
C ASP A 439 4.33 -26.90 -3.29
N ALA A 440 5.31 -26.34 -4.00
CA ALA A 440 5.16 -25.13 -4.78
C ALA A 440 6.24 -25.04 -5.86
N VAL A 441 5.97 -24.29 -6.92
CA VAL A 441 6.97 -23.97 -7.95
C VAL A 441 6.64 -22.62 -8.56
N PHE A 442 7.65 -21.80 -8.82
CA PHE A 442 7.51 -20.60 -9.63
C PHE A 442 8.71 -20.45 -10.56
N GLN A 443 8.50 -19.70 -11.65
CA GLN A 443 9.56 -19.31 -12.56
C GLN A 443 10.01 -17.88 -12.24
N HIS A 444 11.33 -17.68 -12.17
CA HIS A 444 11.92 -16.34 -12.11
C HIS A 444 13.17 -16.31 -12.96
N GLU A 445 13.19 -15.38 -13.92
CA GLU A 445 14.18 -15.35 -15.00
C GLU A 445 14.25 -16.70 -15.73
N ASN A 446 15.44 -17.31 -15.78
CA ASN A 446 15.69 -18.58 -16.48
C ASN A 446 15.64 -19.81 -15.54
N PHE A 447 15.20 -19.64 -14.30
CA PHE A 447 15.21 -20.69 -13.29
C PHE A 447 13.80 -21.04 -12.82
N LEU A 448 13.61 -22.33 -12.56
CA LEU A 448 12.48 -22.82 -11.78
C LEU A 448 12.91 -23.06 -10.34
N TYR A 449 12.11 -22.59 -9.41
CA TYR A 449 12.35 -22.77 -7.99
C TYR A 449 11.32 -23.72 -7.40
N PHE A 450 11.70 -24.99 -7.23
CA PHE A 450 10.85 -26.03 -6.69
C PHE A 450 10.94 -26.09 -5.17
N PHE A 451 9.80 -26.15 -4.48
CA PHE A 451 9.70 -26.34 -3.05
C PHE A 451 9.20 -27.75 -2.76
N SER A 452 9.91 -28.49 -1.91
CA SER A 452 9.51 -29.83 -1.47
C SER A 452 9.89 -30.01 0.01
N GLY A 453 8.88 -30.01 0.87
CA GLY A 453 9.03 -29.93 2.31
C GLY A 453 9.87 -28.71 2.70
N ARG A 454 10.98 -28.98 3.40
CA ARG A 454 11.91 -27.93 3.92
C ARG A 454 13.06 -27.62 2.96
N LYS A 455 12.96 -28.02 1.71
CA LYS A 455 13.99 -27.81 0.69
C LYS A 455 13.45 -26.95 -0.44
N GLN A 456 14.31 -26.07 -0.92
CA GLN A 456 14.12 -25.37 -2.18
C GLN A 456 15.21 -25.81 -3.17
N LEU A 457 14.82 -26.14 -4.40
CA LEU A 457 15.71 -26.59 -5.47
C LEU A 457 15.63 -25.59 -6.61
N GLU A 458 16.75 -24.95 -6.93
CA GLU A 458 16.89 -24.10 -8.12
C GLU A 458 17.25 -25.00 -9.30
N PHE A 459 16.42 -24.97 -10.35
CA PHE A 459 16.57 -25.76 -11.57
C PHE A 459 16.78 -24.83 -12.77
N ASP A 460 17.88 -25.03 -13.47
CA ASP A 460 18.25 -24.24 -14.65
C ASP A 460 17.58 -24.85 -15.89
N LEU A 461 16.69 -24.08 -16.54
CA LEU A 461 15.94 -24.53 -17.71
C LEU A 461 16.84 -24.84 -18.92
N ASN A 462 17.98 -24.16 -19.05
CA ASN A 462 18.91 -24.36 -20.16
C ASN A 462 19.76 -25.62 -19.95
N LYS A 463 20.27 -25.81 -18.73
CA LYS A 463 21.10 -26.98 -18.37
C LYS A 463 20.28 -28.22 -18.04
N LYS A 464 18.96 -28.08 -17.86
CA LYS A 464 18.03 -29.13 -17.44
C LYS A 464 18.51 -29.90 -16.21
N SER A 465 19.01 -29.18 -15.21
CA SER A 465 19.55 -29.77 -13.99
C SER A 465 19.38 -28.84 -12.79
N VAL A 466 19.35 -29.43 -11.60
CA VAL A 466 19.38 -28.69 -10.34
C VAL A 466 20.76 -28.08 -10.13
N THR A 467 20.82 -26.75 -9.97
CA THR A 467 22.06 -25.99 -9.78
C THR A 467 22.34 -25.71 -8.32
N ARG A 468 21.31 -25.46 -7.50
CA ARG A 468 21.45 -25.11 -6.08
C ARG A 468 20.38 -25.77 -5.21
N LEU A 469 20.79 -26.17 -4.01
CA LEU A 469 19.91 -26.56 -2.92
C LEU A 469 19.89 -25.42 -1.90
N LEU A 470 18.71 -24.85 -1.67
CA LEU A 470 18.46 -23.69 -0.83
C LEU A 470 17.52 -24.06 0.33
N LYS A 471 17.52 -23.20 1.36
CA LYS A 471 16.48 -23.24 2.39
C LYS A 471 15.21 -22.63 1.81
N THR A 472 14.05 -23.12 2.23
CA THR A 472 12.74 -22.59 1.77
C THR A 472 12.60 -21.10 2.02
N ASN A 473 13.20 -20.58 3.10
CA ASN A 473 13.16 -19.17 3.44
C ASN A 473 14.30 -18.32 2.83
N SER A 474 15.09 -18.83 1.87
CA SER A 474 16.23 -18.06 1.32
C SER A 474 15.84 -16.79 0.56
N TRP A 475 14.56 -16.64 0.24
CA TRP A 475 14.01 -15.42 -0.36
C TRP A 475 13.71 -14.33 0.68
N PHE A 476 13.70 -14.68 1.97
CA PHE A 476 13.48 -13.75 3.07
C PHE A 476 14.84 -13.35 3.68
N PRO A 477 14.94 -12.21 4.38
CA PRO A 477 16.19 -11.73 4.96
C PRO A 477 16.49 -12.48 6.28
N CYS A 478 16.78 -13.77 6.12
CA CYS A 478 17.15 -14.75 7.13
C CYS A 478 18.46 -15.44 6.69
#